data_AF-E4Y0P7-F1
#
_entry.id   AF-E4Y0P7-F1
#
_cell.length_a   1.000
_cell.length_b   1.000
_cell.length_c   1.000
_cell.angle_alpha   90.00
_cell.angle_beta   90.00
_cell.angle_gamma   90.00
#
_symmetry.space_group_name_H-M   'P 1'
#
loop_
_entity.id
_entity.type
_entity.pdbx_description
1 polymer ?
#
loop_
_entity_poly.entity_id
_entity_poly.type
_entity_poly.pdbx_seq_one_letter_code
_entity_poly.pdbx_strand_id
1 'polypeptide(L)'
;MAELAAVEIVIICIILAITLVIGFVNRANGENAGRAKASLLTITVSIVVTFSSSIAMMGVPSEYWKYGPRYCIIGLTYIPVAIVVCKYFIPRFCGHGFESSFEILTRRFDKNTSKLAISIYLFQCSIYLGVTLYAPAQALVAILPSAGLITILSILFLICIITTALGGMKAVLISDLFYGCVMIFGQSWILISGFREAFTNLTKYEFPEYNYDVQKFSLYSIWDSGIGGFFMCLYLYGVNQASIQRYLSASSVSDAKQRVYFYHRRRFS
;
A
#
# COMPACT_ATOMS: atom_id res chain seq x y z
N MET A 1 -15.18 -23.38 -20.21
CA MET A 1 -14.22 -22.26 -20.31
C MET A 1 -14.91 -20.94 -20.64
N ALA A 2 -15.78 -20.86 -21.66
CA ALA A 2 -16.48 -19.61 -21.99
C ALA A 2 -17.39 -19.07 -20.86
N GLU A 3 -18.11 -19.93 -20.14
CA GLU A 3 -18.94 -19.52 -19.00
C GLU A 3 -18.13 -18.98 -17.82
N LEU A 4 -16.94 -19.56 -17.56
CA LEU A 4 -16.07 -19.10 -16.48
C LEU A 4 -15.49 -17.71 -16.80
N ALA A 5 -15.04 -17.49 -18.04
CA ALA A 5 -14.56 -16.19 -18.49
C ALA A 5 -15.66 -15.11 -18.42
N ALA A 6 -16.91 -15.47 -18.75
CA ALA A 6 -18.05 -14.55 -18.62
C ALA A 6 -18.28 -14.13 -17.16
N VAL A 7 -18.23 -15.08 -16.22
CA VAL A 7 -18.36 -14.79 -14.78
C VAL A 7 -17.22 -13.89 -14.28
N GLU A 8 -15.98 -14.16 -14.67
CA GLU A 8 -14.82 -13.33 -14.31
C GLU A 8 -14.96 -11.90 -14.82
N ILE A 9 -15.36 -11.71 -16.07
CA ILE A 9 -15.61 -10.40 -16.67
C ILE A 9 -16.71 -9.65 -15.91
N VAL A 10 -17.80 -10.33 -15.56
CA VAL A 10 -18.89 -9.73 -14.79
C VAL A 10 -18.39 -9.27 -13.41
N ILE A 11 -17.60 -10.08 -12.71
CA ILE A 11 -17.01 -9.73 -11.41
C ILE A 11 -16.10 -8.49 -11.55
N ILE A 12 -15.25 -8.45 -12.57
CA ILE A 12 -14.36 -7.31 -12.83
C ILE A 12 -15.18 -6.04 -13.08
N CYS A 13 -16.20 -6.12 -13.94
CA CYS A 13 -17.09 -4.99 -14.23
C CYS A 13 -17.81 -4.50 -12.95
N ILE A 14 -18.26 -5.41 -12.09
CA ILE A 14 -18.88 -5.06 -10.79
C ILE A 14 -17.87 -4.34 -9.89
N ILE A 15 -16.64 -4.83 -9.77
CA ILE A 15 -15.60 -4.21 -8.94
C ILE A 15 -15.28 -2.80 -9.46
N LEU A 16 -15.11 -2.63 -10.78
CA LEU A 16 -14.86 -1.33 -11.39
C LEU A 16 -16.04 -0.37 -11.20
N ALA A 17 -17.28 -0.86 -11.34
CA ALA A 17 -18.49 -0.07 -11.11
C ALA A 17 -18.61 0.37 -9.64
N ILE A 18 -18.38 -0.52 -8.67
CA ILE A 18 -18.36 -0.19 -7.24
C ILE A 18 -17.34 0.91 -6.97
N THR A 19 -16.15 0.82 -7.58
CA THR A 19 -15.10 1.82 -7.42
C THR A 19 -15.53 3.20 -7.94
N LEU A 20 -16.16 3.24 -9.11
CA LEU A 20 -16.73 4.47 -9.68
C LEU A 20 -17.82 5.05 -8.77
N VAL A 21 -18.74 4.21 -8.29
CA VAL A 21 -19.82 4.63 -7.38
C VAL A 21 -19.25 5.23 -6.10
N ILE A 22 -18.24 4.62 -5.49
CA ILE A 22 -17.56 5.18 -4.30
C ILE A 22 -16.99 6.57 -4.62
N GLY A 23 -16.33 6.74 -5.77
CA GLY A 23 -15.81 8.05 -6.19
C GLY A 23 -16.90 9.11 -6.37
N PHE A 24 -17.99 8.78 -7.06
CA PHE A 24 -19.10 9.70 -7.32
C PHE A 24 -19.90 10.05 -6.05
N VAL A 25 -20.18 9.08 -5.18
CA VAL A 25 -20.92 9.31 -3.93
C VAL A 25 -20.14 10.24 -2.99
N ASN A 26 -18.83 10.03 -2.84
CA ASN A 26 -18.02 10.92 -1.99
C ASN A 26 -17.88 12.32 -2.59
N ARG A 27 -17.84 12.46 -3.93
CA ARG A 27 -17.93 13.76 -4.60
C ARG A 27 -19.25 14.48 -4.27
N ALA A 28 -20.37 13.77 -4.36
CA ALA A 28 -21.70 14.32 -4.09
C ALA A 28 -21.85 14.81 -2.64
N ASN A 29 -21.13 14.18 -1.71
CA ASN A 29 -21.10 14.58 -0.30
C ASN A 29 -20.21 15.81 -0.02
N GLY A 30 -19.59 16.42 -1.03
CA GLY A 30 -18.83 17.67 -0.89
C GLY A 30 -17.53 17.53 -0.09
N GLU A 31 -16.95 16.34 -0.06
CA GLU A 31 -15.78 16.08 0.76
C GLU A 31 -14.49 16.59 0.12
N ASN A 32 -13.75 17.41 0.86
CA ASN A 32 -12.53 18.05 0.39
C ASN A 32 -11.42 17.03 0.12
N ALA A 33 -10.75 17.19 -1.03
CA ALA A 33 -9.74 16.27 -1.55
C ALA A 33 -8.54 15.98 -0.60
N GLY A 34 -8.25 16.87 0.36
CA GLY A 34 -7.02 16.82 1.15
C GLY A 34 -7.12 16.18 2.56
N ARG A 35 -8.27 16.21 3.24
CA ARG A 35 -8.40 15.69 4.62
C ARG A 35 -9.65 14.84 4.76
N ALA A 36 -9.45 13.53 4.88
CA ALA A 36 -10.49 12.60 5.29
C ALA A 36 -10.47 12.42 6.81
N LYS A 37 -11.63 12.23 7.43
CA LYS A 37 -11.72 11.64 8.77
C LYS A 37 -12.14 10.19 8.61
N ALA A 38 -11.27 9.27 8.97
CA ALA A 38 -11.51 7.84 8.87
C ALA A 38 -11.23 7.12 10.18
N SER A 39 -11.89 5.98 10.36
CA SER A 39 -11.67 5.10 11.52
C SER A 39 -10.27 4.49 11.50
N LEU A 40 -9.76 4.09 12.66
CA LEU A 40 -8.46 3.41 12.78
C LEU A 40 -8.39 2.15 11.93
N LEU A 41 -9.49 1.37 11.87
CA LEU A 41 -9.57 0.17 11.06
C LEU A 41 -9.43 0.49 9.57
N THR A 42 -10.16 1.48 9.07
CA THR A 42 -10.09 1.93 7.67
C THR A 42 -8.65 2.31 7.30
N ILE A 43 -7.96 3.02 8.18
CA ILE A 43 -6.58 3.49 7.95
C ILE A 43 -5.60 2.33 7.95
N THR A 44 -5.77 1.41 8.90
CA THR A 44 -4.90 0.23 9.01
C THR A 44 -5.02 -0.62 7.75
N VAL A 45 -6.24 -0.95 7.33
CA VAL A 45 -6.49 -1.71 6.09
C VAL A 45 -5.94 -0.95 4.88
N SER A 46 -6.19 0.37 4.81
CA SER A 46 -5.75 1.17 3.67
C SER A 46 -4.23 1.26 3.52
N ILE A 47 -3.49 1.35 4.64
CA ILE A 47 -2.02 1.26 4.61
C ILE A 47 -1.58 -0.12 4.11
N VAL A 48 -2.18 -1.20 4.61
CA VAL A 48 -1.85 -2.56 4.17
C VAL A 48 -2.11 -2.71 2.67
N VAL A 49 -3.27 -2.29 2.16
CA VAL A 49 -3.64 -2.39 0.74
C VAL A 49 -2.72 -1.57 -0.15
N THR A 50 -2.31 -0.38 0.29
CA THR A 50 -1.41 0.50 -0.49
C THR A 50 -0.07 -0.15 -0.80
N PHE A 51 0.48 -0.90 0.17
CA PHE A 51 1.79 -1.55 0.02
C PHE A 51 1.69 -3.03 -0.36
N SER A 52 0.53 -3.65 -0.13
CA SER A 52 0.17 -4.94 -0.70
C SER A 52 -0.31 -4.74 -2.14
N SER A 53 0.56 -4.18 -2.98
CA SER A 53 0.26 -3.95 -4.39
C SER A 53 0.17 -5.27 -5.18
N SER A 54 -0.26 -5.18 -6.43
CA SER A 54 -0.22 -6.29 -7.40
C SER A 54 1.17 -6.96 -7.46
N ILE A 55 2.22 -6.15 -7.28
CA ILE A 55 3.62 -6.61 -7.24
C ILE A 55 3.84 -7.50 -6.02
N ALA A 56 3.34 -7.12 -4.84
CA ALA A 56 3.47 -7.95 -3.66
C ALA A 56 2.66 -9.26 -3.80
N MET A 57 1.43 -9.19 -4.32
CA MET A 57 0.56 -10.36 -4.46
C MET A 57 1.11 -11.42 -5.41
N MET A 58 1.72 -11.01 -6.54
CA MET A 58 2.29 -11.95 -7.51
C MET A 58 3.78 -12.22 -7.28
N GLY A 59 4.51 -11.22 -6.80
CA GLY A 59 5.95 -11.28 -6.57
C GLY A 59 6.33 -12.06 -5.32
N VAL A 60 5.65 -11.86 -4.19
CA VAL A 60 6.01 -12.57 -2.94
C VAL A 60 5.94 -14.09 -3.13
N PRO A 61 4.86 -14.68 -3.68
CA PRO A 61 4.82 -16.13 -3.92
C PRO A 61 5.90 -16.62 -4.90
N SER A 62 6.24 -15.85 -5.93
CA SER A 62 7.28 -16.26 -6.90
C SER A 62 8.69 -16.20 -6.30
N GLU A 63 8.97 -15.21 -5.45
CA GLU A 63 10.20 -15.13 -4.67
C GLU A 63 10.29 -16.31 -3.67
N TYR A 64 9.20 -16.63 -2.98
CA TYR A 64 9.12 -17.80 -2.11
C TYR A 64 9.35 -19.11 -2.87
N TRP A 65 8.79 -19.25 -4.07
CA TRP A 65 9.00 -20.44 -4.89
C TRP A 65 10.47 -20.63 -5.28
N LYS A 66 11.18 -19.52 -5.56
CA LYS A 66 12.56 -19.54 -6.04
C LYS A 66 13.61 -19.60 -4.93
N TYR A 67 13.40 -18.87 -3.84
CA TYR A 67 14.40 -18.69 -2.77
C TYR A 67 13.98 -19.32 -1.43
N GLY A 68 12.75 -19.85 -1.36
CA GLY A 68 12.25 -20.58 -0.20
C GLY A 68 12.07 -19.71 1.05
N PRO A 69 12.17 -20.32 2.24
CA PRO A 69 12.02 -19.65 3.52
C PRO A 69 12.95 -18.46 3.75
N ARG A 70 14.06 -18.32 2.98
CA ARG A 70 15.00 -17.21 3.13
C ARG A 70 14.33 -15.84 2.98
N TYR A 71 13.30 -15.76 2.14
CA TYR A 71 12.50 -14.56 1.96
C TYR A 71 11.71 -14.16 3.23
N CYS A 72 11.38 -15.10 4.13
CA CYS A 72 10.64 -14.83 5.38
C CYS A 72 11.31 -13.78 6.27
N ILE A 73 12.63 -13.62 6.18
CA ILE A 73 13.39 -12.65 6.98
C ILE A 73 12.87 -11.23 6.76
N ILE A 74 12.51 -10.87 5.51
CA ILE A 74 11.93 -9.57 5.20
C ILE A 74 10.59 -9.40 5.94
N GLY A 75 9.79 -10.46 6.05
CA GLY A 75 8.54 -10.44 6.83
C GLY A 75 8.76 -10.14 8.31
N LEU A 76 9.89 -10.58 8.89
CA LEU A 76 10.20 -10.33 10.30
C LEU A 76 10.62 -8.88 10.57
N THR A 77 11.11 -8.13 9.58
CA THR A 77 11.51 -6.71 9.75
C THR A 77 10.31 -5.79 9.98
N TYR A 78 9.10 -6.20 9.61
CA TYR A 78 7.87 -5.44 9.86
C TYR A 78 7.64 -5.17 11.34
N ILE A 79 7.99 -6.10 12.24
CA ILE A 79 7.80 -5.97 13.69
C ILE A 79 8.62 -4.79 14.25
N PRO A 80 9.96 -4.76 14.12
CA PRO A 80 10.75 -3.64 14.63
C PRO A 80 10.41 -2.31 13.91
N VAL A 81 10.10 -2.35 12.61
CA VAL A 81 9.68 -1.14 11.88
C VAL A 81 8.36 -0.59 12.44
N ALA A 82 7.37 -1.44 12.71
CA ALA A 82 6.10 -1.01 13.29
C ALA A 82 6.31 -0.30 14.64
N ILE A 83 7.19 -0.83 15.50
CA ILE A 83 7.53 -0.21 16.78
C ILE A 83 8.13 1.19 16.56
N VAL A 84 9.10 1.30 15.64
CA VAL A 84 9.78 2.57 15.34
C VAL A 84 8.81 3.60 14.75
N VAL A 85 7.98 3.20 13.79
CA VAL A 85 7.00 4.08 13.13
C VAL A 85 5.97 4.58 14.13
N CYS A 86 5.39 3.69 14.94
CA CYS A 86 4.39 4.05 15.95
C CYS A 86 4.95 4.96 17.05
N LYS A 87 6.19 4.74 17.49
CA LYS A 87 6.79 5.49 18.60
C LYS A 87 7.39 6.84 18.18
N TYR A 88 7.99 6.92 16.99
CA TYR A 88 8.78 8.09 16.58
C TYR A 88 8.19 8.86 15.39
N PHE A 89 7.71 8.17 14.35
CA PHE A 89 7.28 8.83 13.11
C PHE A 89 5.84 9.36 13.23
N ILE A 90 4.88 8.51 13.61
CA ILE A 90 3.47 8.89 13.73
C ILE A 90 3.27 10.08 14.68
N PRO A 91 3.82 10.09 15.92
CA PRO A 91 3.64 11.23 16.83
C PRO A 91 4.27 12.51 16.31
N ARG A 92 5.34 12.43 15.51
CA ARG A 92 6.02 13.61 14.97
C ARG A 92 5.23 14.27 13.85
N PHE A 93 4.76 13.48 12.88
CA PHE A 93 3.91 13.98 11.80
C PHE A 93 2.55 14.42 12.30
N CYS A 94 1.93 13.62 13.17
CA CYS A 94 0.63 13.97 13.71
C CYS A 94 0.72 15.13 14.71
N GLY A 95 1.67 15.14 15.65
CA GLY A 95 1.72 16.12 16.74
C GLY A 95 2.02 17.56 16.33
N HIS A 96 2.81 17.78 15.28
CA HIS A 96 3.27 19.13 14.88
C HIS A 96 2.40 19.80 13.80
N GLY A 97 1.27 19.17 13.44
CA GLY A 97 0.34 19.73 12.45
C GLY A 97 0.90 19.80 11.02
N PHE A 98 1.85 18.93 10.66
CA PHE A 98 2.33 18.81 9.28
C PHE A 98 1.22 18.30 8.36
N GLU A 99 1.18 18.82 7.13
CA GLU A 99 0.23 18.44 6.09
C GLU A 99 0.84 17.44 5.10
N SER A 100 2.17 17.38 5.01
CA SER A 100 2.87 16.43 4.16
C SER A 100 4.21 16.01 4.77
N SER A 101 4.73 14.88 4.28
CA SER A 101 6.09 14.42 4.55
C SER A 101 7.14 15.47 4.14
N PHE A 102 6.92 16.21 3.05
CA PHE A 102 7.86 17.21 2.52
C PHE A 102 7.84 18.54 3.29
N GLU A 103 6.77 18.83 4.02
CA GLU A 103 6.70 20.04 4.84
C GLU A 103 7.78 20.03 5.93
N ILE A 104 8.13 18.85 6.47
CA ILE A 104 9.22 18.74 7.44
C ILE A 104 10.56 19.19 6.85
N LEU A 105 10.81 18.86 5.57
CA LEU A 105 12.03 19.25 4.86
C LEU A 105 12.05 20.76 4.64
N THR A 106 10.90 21.33 4.30
CA THR A 106 10.74 22.77 4.11
C THR A 106 11.03 23.54 5.40
N ARG A 107 10.54 23.05 6.55
CA ARG A 107 10.75 23.71 7.85
C ARG A 107 12.16 23.48 8.41
N ARG A 108 12.77 22.32 8.14
CA ARG A 108 14.09 21.94 8.70
C ARG A 108 15.26 22.47 7.87
N PHE A 109 15.11 22.48 6.56
CA PHE A 109 16.11 22.93 5.60
C PHE A 109 15.58 24.17 4.90
N ASP A 110 15.08 24.03 3.68
CA ASP A 110 14.61 25.13 2.85
C ASP A 110 13.60 24.64 1.78
N LYS A 111 12.99 25.60 1.08
CA LYS A 111 11.99 25.33 0.03
C LYS A 111 12.57 24.59 -1.19
N ASN A 112 13.82 24.81 -1.56
CA ASN A 112 14.43 24.17 -2.72
C ASN A 112 14.72 22.69 -2.44
N THR A 113 15.24 22.37 -1.24
CA THR A 113 15.41 20.97 -0.80
C THR A 113 14.09 20.21 -0.82
N SER A 114 13.01 20.83 -0.33
CA SER A 114 11.67 20.25 -0.38
C SER A 114 11.17 20.02 -1.81
N LYS A 115 11.33 21.00 -2.71
CA LYS A 115 10.96 20.84 -4.12
C LYS A 115 11.72 19.69 -4.79
N LEU A 116 13.02 19.57 -4.55
CA LEU A 116 13.83 18.47 -5.07
C LEU A 116 13.30 17.11 -4.58
N ALA A 117 13.02 16.98 -3.29
CA ALA A 117 12.46 15.76 -2.72
C ALA A 117 11.09 15.41 -3.31
N ILE A 118 10.22 16.40 -3.51
CA ILE A 118 8.92 16.22 -4.18
C ILE A 118 9.12 15.75 -5.62
N SER A 119 10.04 16.35 -6.38
CA SER A 119 10.32 15.94 -7.76
C SER A 119 10.83 14.50 -7.86
N ILE A 120 11.75 14.11 -6.98
CA ILE A 120 12.25 12.73 -6.90
C ILE A 120 11.11 11.76 -6.56
N TYR A 121 10.29 12.12 -5.57
CA TYR A 121 9.14 11.30 -5.16
C TYR A 121 8.12 11.14 -6.29
N LEU A 122 7.76 12.22 -6.99
CA LEU A 122 6.82 12.16 -8.11
C LEU A 122 7.35 11.26 -9.23
N PHE A 123 8.64 11.39 -9.59
CA PHE A 123 9.27 10.55 -10.60
C PHE A 123 9.26 9.07 -10.21
N GLN A 124 9.67 8.76 -8.98
CA GLN A 124 9.64 7.40 -8.43
C GLN A 124 8.19 6.84 -8.41
N CYS A 125 7.22 7.64 -7.97
CA CYS A 125 5.82 7.24 -7.92
C CYS A 125 5.24 6.95 -9.31
N SER A 126 5.59 7.75 -10.33
CA SER A 126 5.14 7.49 -11.70
C SER A 126 5.62 6.12 -12.21
N ILE A 127 6.88 5.78 -11.96
CA ILE A 127 7.44 4.46 -12.32
C ILE A 127 6.72 3.35 -11.53
N TYR A 128 6.62 3.52 -10.21
CA TYR A 128 6.00 2.52 -9.33
C TYR A 128 4.54 2.24 -9.71
N LEU A 129 3.74 3.27 -10.00
CA LEU A 129 2.34 3.14 -10.41
C LEU A 129 2.23 2.43 -11.76
N GLY A 130 3.13 2.73 -12.72
CA GLY A 130 3.19 2.04 -14.00
C GLY A 130 3.42 0.53 -13.85
N VAL A 131 4.41 0.14 -13.04
CA VAL A 131 4.71 -1.28 -12.76
C VAL A 131 3.56 -1.95 -12.02
N THR A 132 2.95 -1.26 -11.05
CA THR A 132 1.84 -1.78 -10.26
C THR A 132 0.59 -2.06 -11.10
N LEU A 133 0.32 -1.23 -12.11
CA LEU A 133 -0.80 -1.40 -13.05
C LEU A 133 -0.54 -2.48 -14.11
N TYR A 134 0.73 -2.78 -14.41
CA TYR A 134 1.08 -3.76 -15.44
C TYR A 134 0.61 -5.18 -15.07
N ALA A 135 0.86 -5.63 -13.85
CA ALA A 135 0.49 -6.98 -13.41
C ALA A 135 -1.03 -7.29 -13.51
N PRO A 136 -1.96 -6.45 -12.99
CA PRO A 136 -3.39 -6.69 -13.15
C PRO A 136 -3.84 -6.53 -14.62
N ALA A 137 -3.20 -5.66 -15.40
CA ALA A 137 -3.50 -5.55 -16.83
C ALA A 137 -3.11 -6.84 -17.59
N GLN A 138 -1.97 -7.47 -17.26
CA GLN A 138 -1.58 -8.76 -17.81
C GLN A 138 -2.59 -9.86 -17.46
N ALA A 139 -3.06 -9.90 -16.20
CA ALA A 139 -4.09 -10.84 -15.79
C ALA A 139 -5.39 -10.64 -16.59
N LEU A 140 -5.80 -9.39 -16.85
CA LEU A 140 -6.99 -9.09 -17.65
C LEU A 140 -6.83 -9.43 -19.13
N VAL A 141 -5.63 -9.27 -19.72
CA VAL A 141 -5.36 -9.70 -21.11
C VAL A 141 -5.54 -11.22 -21.26
N ALA A 142 -5.21 -12.00 -20.23
CA ALA A 142 -5.43 -13.45 -20.26
C ALA A 142 -6.92 -13.83 -20.34
N ILE A 143 -7.81 -12.99 -19.79
CA ILE A 143 -9.28 -13.18 -19.81
C ILE A 143 -9.91 -12.55 -21.06
N LEU A 144 -9.37 -11.42 -21.52
CA LEU A 144 -9.85 -10.64 -22.69
C LEU A 144 -8.72 -10.44 -23.73
N PRO A 145 -8.32 -11.49 -24.46
CA PRO A 145 -7.18 -11.40 -25.39
C PRO A 145 -7.40 -10.38 -26.51
N SER A 146 -8.65 -10.16 -26.91
CA SER A 146 -9.04 -9.30 -28.03
C SER A 146 -8.91 -7.79 -27.74
N ALA A 147 -8.90 -7.37 -26.47
CA ALA A 147 -8.82 -5.95 -26.12
C ALA A 147 -7.40 -5.39 -26.26
N GLY A 148 -6.37 -6.22 -26.13
CA GLY A 148 -4.96 -5.82 -26.15
C GLY A 148 -4.51 -5.08 -24.87
N LEU A 149 -3.22 -5.21 -24.54
CA LEU A 149 -2.65 -4.69 -23.29
C LEU A 149 -2.78 -3.16 -23.14
N ILE A 150 -2.50 -2.41 -24.20
CA ILE A 150 -2.48 -0.94 -24.17
C ILE A 150 -3.89 -0.40 -23.88
N THR A 151 -4.92 -1.01 -24.46
CA THR A 151 -6.32 -0.64 -24.25
C THR A 151 -6.72 -0.88 -22.80
N ILE A 152 -6.41 -2.06 -22.25
CA ILE A 152 -6.72 -2.40 -20.86
C ILE A 152 -6.00 -1.46 -19.89
N LEU A 153 -4.70 -1.21 -20.11
CA LEU A 153 -3.94 -0.25 -19.30
C LEU A 153 -4.57 1.15 -19.32
N SER A 154 -4.96 1.64 -20.51
CA SER A 154 -5.58 2.95 -20.67
C SER A 154 -6.91 3.05 -19.92
N ILE A 155 -7.74 2.00 -19.99
CA ILE A 155 -9.03 1.93 -19.27
C ILE A 155 -8.81 1.95 -17.75
N LEU A 156 -7.92 1.09 -17.24
CA LEU A 156 -7.62 1.04 -15.81
C LEU A 156 -7.09 2.38 -15.30
N PHE A 157 -6.16 2.99 -16.03
CA PHE A 157 -5.59 4.28 -15.67
C PHE A 157 -6.64 5.39 -15.65
N LEU A 158 -7.52 5.43 -16.66
CA LEU A 158 -8.61 6.40 -16.74
C LEU A 158 -9.58 6.26 -15.55
N ILE A 159 -10.00 5.03 -15.24
CA ILE A 159 -10.88 4.75 -14.10
C ILE A 159 -10.21 5.18 -12.78
N CYS A 160 -8.94 4.84 -12.57
CA CYS A 160 -8.20 5.23 -11.37
C CYS A 160 -8.07 6.75 -11.23
N ILE A 161 -7.81 7.48 -12.33
CA ILE A 161 -7.76 8.95 -12.31
C ILE A 161 -9.12 9.53 -11.95
N ILE A 162 -10.19 9.11 -12.64
CA ILE A 162 -11.52 9.64 -12.41
C ILE A 162 -11.95 9.40 -10.96
N THR A 163 -11.80 8.17 -10.47
CA THR A 163 -12.22 7.80 -9.10
C THR A 163 -11.45 8.59 -8.05
N THR A 164 -10.14 8.74 -8.21
CA THR A 164 -9.29 9.46 -7.26
C THR A 164 -9.52 10.98 -7.32
N ALA A 165 -9.62 11.55 -8.53
CA ALA A 165 -9.81 12.97 -8.73
C ALA A 165 -11.20 13.45 -8.26
N LEU A 166 -12.24 12.63 -8.45
CA LEU A 166 -13.60 12.96 -8.03
C LEU A 166 -13.83 12.73 -6.54
N GLY A 167 -13.34 11.62 -5.99
CA GLY A 167 -13.67 11.19 -4.63
C GLY A 167 -12.72 11.67 -3.53
N GLY A 168 -11.51 12.12 -3.88
CA GLY A 168 -10.53 12.61 -2.91
C GLY A 168 -10.04 11.54 -1.92
N MET A 169 -9.35 11.99 -0.86
CA MET A 169 -8.71 11.08 0.10
C MET A 169 -9.70 10.12 0.80
N LYS A 170 -10.94 10.53 1.09
CA LYS A 170 -11.90 9.66 1.79
C LYS A 170 -12.39 8.53 0.88
N ALA A 171 -12.66 8.83 -0.40
CA ALA A 171 -13.00 7.79 -1.36
C ALA A 171 -11.86 6.77 -1.48
N VAL A 172 -10.61 7.22 -1.55
CA VAL A 172 -9.44 6.31 -1.57
C VAL A 172 -9.45 5.38 -0.35
N LEU A 173 -9.67 5.92 0.85
CA LEU A 173 -9.72 5.10 2.07
C LEU A 173 -10.86 4.07 2.08
N ILE A 174 -12.03 4.43 1.54
CA ILE A 174 -13.20 3.53 1.46
C ILE A 174 -12.97 2.45 0.39
N SER A 175 -12.47 2.84 -0.78
CA SER A 175 -12.09 1.92 -1.86
C SER A 175 -11.03 0.92 -1.38
N ASP A 176 -10.00 1.41 -0.67
CA ASP A 176 -8.97 0.55 -0.10
C ASP A 176 -9.55 -0.43 0.92
N LEU A 177 -10.51 -0.02 1.76
CA LEU A 177 -11.18 -0.93 2.69
C LEU A 177 -11.94 -2.04 1.94
N PHE A 178 -12.64 -1.69 0.86
CA PHE A 178 -13.32 -2.65 0.00
C PHE A 178 -12.33 -3.64 -0.64
N TYR A 179 -11.25 -3.15 -1.25
CA TYR A 179 -10.23 -4.00 -1.86
C TYR A 179 -9.50 -4.86 -0.84
N GLY A 180 -9.23 -4.33 0.36
CA GLY A 180 -8.63 -5.09 1.45
C GLY A 180 -9.46 -6.30 1.84
N CYS A 181 -10.79 -6.14 1.95
CA CYS A 181 -11.69 -7.26 2.16
C CYS A 181 -11.60 -8.28 1.02
N VAL A 182 -11.70 -7.83 -0.25
CA VAL A 182 -11.61 -8.71 -1.43
C VAL A 182 -10.28 -9.49 -1.44
N MET A 183 -9.17 -8.83 -1.14
CA MET A 183 -7.85 -9.44 -1.07
C MET A 183 -7.75 -10.49 0.03
N ILE A 184 -8.23 -10.19 1.25
CA ILE A 184 -8.21 -11.13 2.37
C ILE A 184 -9.06 -12.36 2.05
N PHE A 185 -10.27 -12.17 1.51
CA PHE A 185 -11.12 -13.30 1.12
C PHE A 185 -10.49 -14.13 0.02
N GLY A 186 -9.97 -13.50 -1.04
CA GLY A 186 -9.34 -14.20 -2.16
C GLY A 186 -8.10 -15.00 -1.73
N GLN A 187 -7.21 -14.40 -0.94
CA GLN A 187 -6.02 -15.08 -0.45
C GLN A 187 -6.36 -16.20 0.53
N SER A 188 -7.31 -15.99 1.44
CA SER A 188 -7.77 -17.03 2.37
C SER A 188 -8.37 -18.21 1.63
N TRP A 189 -9.16 -17.96 0.59
CA TRP A 189 -9.74 -19.00 -0.26
C TRP A 189 -8.66 -19.82 -0.97
N ILE A 190 -7.66 -19.16 -1.57
CA ILE A 190 -6.51 -19.83 -2.21
C ILE A 190 -5.78 -20.71 -1.18
N LEU A 191 -5.48 -20.17 0.01
CA LEU A 191 -4.79 -20.91 1.06
C LEU A 191 -5.58 -22.15 1.52
N ILE A 192 -6.90 -22.03 1.71
CA ILE A 192 -7.76 -23.15 2.11
C ILE A 192 -7.81 -24.20 1.00
N SER A 193 -7.99 -23.79 -0.25
CA SER A 193 -8.08 -24.69 -1.40
C SER A 193 -6.78 -25.47 -1.64
N GLY A 194 -5.63 -24.81 -1.46
CA GLY A 194 -4.30 -25.42 -1.59
C GLY A 194 -3.77 -26.07 -0.32
N PHE A 195 -4.48 -25.99 0.82
CA PHE A 195 -3.94 -26.36 2.13
C PHE A 195 -3.49 -27.83 2.18
N ARG A 196 -4.31 -28.74 1.64
CA ARG A 196 -4.02 -30.18 1.68
C ARG A 196 -2.73 -30.52 0.94
N GLU A 197 -2.57 -29.97 -0.26
CA GLU A 197 -1.39 -30.19 -1.10
C GLU A 197 -0.14 -29.53 -0.51
N ALA A 198 -0.28 -28.28 -0.03
CA ALA A 198 0.79 -27.56 0.66
C ALA A 198 1.28 -28.32 1.90
N PHE A 199 0.37 -28.84 2.73
CA PHE A 199 0.71 -29.57 3.94
C PHE A 199 1.44 -30.89 3.65
N THR A 200 1.03 -31.62 2.61
CA THR A 200 1.74 -32.84 2.17
C THR A 200 3.12 -32.59 1.59
N ASN A 201 3.35 -31.41 1.03
CA ASN A 201 4.65 -31.02 0.47
C ASN A 201 5.58 -30.38 1.52
N LEU A 202 5.01 -29.77 2.57
CA LEU A 202 5.76 -29.21 3.71
C LEU A 202 6.63 -30.26 4.43
N THR A 203 6.14 -31.49 4.56
CA THR A 203 6.90 -32.58 5.20
C THR A 203 8.10 -33.07 4.37
N LYS A 204 8.15 -32.69 3.09
CA LYS A 204 9.25 -33.00 2.16
C LYS A 204 10.19 -31.82 1.94
N TYR A 205 9.90 -30.67 2.56
CA TYR A 205 10.64 -29.44 2.32
C TYR A 205 11.85 -29.38 3.25
N GLU A 206 13.06 -29.45 2.68
CA GLU A 206 14.29 -29.19 3.42
C GLU A 206 14.51 -27.68 3.54
N PHE A 207 14.71 -27.20 4.77
CA PHE A 207 15.01 -25.79 4.99
C PHE A 207 16.38 -25.47 4.37
N PRO A 208 16.45 -24.49 3.46
CA PRO A 208 17.73 -24.11 2.88
C PRO A 208 18.63 -23.54 3.97
N GLU A 209 19.89 -23.98 4.01
CA GLU A 209 20.88 -23.48 4.94
C GLU A 209 21.04 -21.96 4.78
N TYR A 210 20.97 -21.19 5.87
CA TYR A 210 21.07 -19.74 5.78
C TYR A 210 22.53 -19.31 5.63
N ASN A 211 22.81 -18.44 4.65
CA ASN A 211 24.13 -17.84 4.53
C ASN A 211 24.27 -16.69 5.54
N TYR A 212 25.06 -16.91 6.59
CA TYR A 212 25.37 -15.92 7.63
C TYR A 212 26.60 -15.07 7.31
N ASP A 213 27.29 -15.37 6.20
CA ASP A 213 28.52 -14.69 5.79
C ASP A 213 28.25 -13.22 5.43
N VAL A 214 28.77 -12.30 6.24
CA VAL A 214 28.67 -10.85 6.06
C VAL A 214 29.39 -10.39 4.79
N GLN A 215 30.43 -11.12 4.35
CA GLN A 215 31.27 -10.72 3.21
C GLN A 215 30.65 -11.06 1.85
N LYS A 216 29.68 -11.99 1.83
CA LYS A 216 28.92 -12.32 0.62
C LYS A 216 27.60 -11.59 0.63
N PHE A 217 27.55 -10.45 -0.07
CA PHE A 217 26.28 -9.80 -0.45
C PHE A 217 25.52 -10.69 -1.44
N SER A 218 24.88 -11.75 -0.91
CA SER A 218 23.96 -12.58 -1.67
C SER A 218 22.54 -12.08 -1.46
N LEU A 219 21.75 -12.08 -2.54
CA LEU A 219 20.32 -11.80 -2.53
C LEU A 219 19.63 -12.65 -1.45
N TYR A 220 18.81 -12.03 -0.61
CA TYR A 220 18.12 -12.68 0.50
C TYR A 220 19.04 -13.29 1.59
N SER A 221 20.26 -12.75 1.75
CA SER A 221 21.05 -12.98 2.97
C SER A 221 20.38 -12.37 4.20
N ILE A 222 20.75 -12.81 5.40
CA ILE A 222 20.21 -12.23 6.65
C ILE A 222 20.50 -10.73 6.77
N TRP A 223 21.61 -10.27 6.21
CA TRP A 223 22.02 -8.86 6.22
C TRP A 223 21.23 -8.03 5.21
N ASP A 224 21.12 -8.52 3.97
CA ASP A 224 20.33 -7.88 2.91
C ASP A 224 18.84 -7.81 3.29
N SER A 225 18.25 -8.96 3.67
CA SER A 225 16.84 -9.03 4.05
C SER A 225 16.54 -8.37 5.40
N GLY A 226 17.45 -8.48 6.37
CA GLY A 226 17.27 -7.88 7.69
C GLY A 226 17.44 -6.36 7.66
N ILE A 227 18.63 -5.88 7.30
CA ILE A 227 18.95 -4.44 7.31
C ILE A 227 18.27 -3.75 6.13
N GLY A 228 18.42 -4.28 4.91
CA GLY A 228 17.81 -3.72 3.71
C GLY A 228 16.28 -3.73 3.81
N GLY A 229 15.69 -4.86 4.25
CA GLY A 229 14.26 -4.96 4.51
C GLY A 229 13.78 -3.97 5.59
N PHE A 230 14.54 -3.80 6.68
CA PHE A 230 14.20 -2.82 7.72
C PHE A 230 14.14 -1.40 7.18
N PHE A 231 15.16 -0.93 6.45
CA PHE A 231 15.17 0.43 5.90
C PHE A 231 14.14 0.61 4.78
N MET A 232 13.92 -0.42 3.95
CA MET A 232 12.86 -0.42 2.94
C MET A 232 11.48 -0.23 3.59
N CYS A 233 11.14 -1.07 4.57
CA CYS A 233 9.86 -0.97 5.29
C CYS A 233 9.76 0.35 6.07
N LEU A 234 10.86 0.80 6.70
CA LEU A 234 10.88 2.10 7.38
C LEU A 234 10.61 3.26 6.44
N TYR A 235 11.13 3.21 5.20
CA TYR A 235 10.82 4.20 4.18
C TYR A 235 9.32 4.16 3.83
N LEU A 236 8.79 2.98 3.51
CA LEU A 236 7.39 2.79 3.08
C LEU A 236 6.40 3.23 4.17
N TYR A 237 6.60 2.83 5.41
CA TYR A 237 5.66 3.11 6.50
C TYR A 237 6.00 4.39 7.28
N GLY A 238 7.27 4.76 7.39
CA GLY A 238 7.69 5.87 8.25
C GLY A 238 7.67 7.24 7.58
N VAL A 239 8.07 7.36 6.31
CA VAL A 239 8.26 8.67 5.65
C VAL A 239 7.57 8.83 4.31
N ASN A 240 7.13 7.74 3.69
CA ASN A 240 6.44 7.80 2.41
C ASN A 240 5.16 8.66 2.52
N GLN A 241 4.97 9.58 1.58
CA GLN A 241 3.82 10.49 1.57
C GLN A 241 2.48 9.74 1.58
N ALA A 242 2.37 8.59 0.93
CA ALA A 242 1.15 7.78 0.92
C ALA A 242 0.77 7.27 2.33
N SER A 243 1.75 6.93 3.17
CA SER A 243 1.54 6.52 4.57
C SER A 243 1.21 7.73 5.45
N ILE A 244 2.00 8.80 5.31
CA ILE A 244 1.80 10.03 6.10
C ILE A 244 0.41 10.61 5.87
N GLN A 245 -0.07 10.66 4.63
CA GLN A 245 -1.40 11.16 4.32
C GLN A 245 -2.52 10.38 5.03
N ARG A 246 -2.35 9.05 5.17
CA ARG A 246 -3.30 8.18 5.85
C ARG A 246 -3.27 8.38 7.36
N TYR A 247 -2.08 8.51 7.95
CA TYR A 247 -1.95 8.86 9.37
C TYR A 247 -2.61 10.20 9.72
N LEU A 248 -2.46 11.19 8.84
CA LEU A 248 -3.09 12.51 9.02
C LEU A 248 -4.61 12.48 8.88
N SER A 249 -5.16 11.42 8.26
CA SER A 249 -6.61 11.21 8.08
C SER A 249 -7.28 10.47 9.26
N ALA A 250 -6.52 10.13 10.32
CA ALA A 250 -7.04 9.43 11.49
C ALA A 250 -7.92 10.29 12.39
N SER A 251 -9.14 9.83 12.66
CA SER A 251 -10.07 10.51 13.57
C SER A 251 -9.55 10.57 15.00
N SER A 252 -9.09 9.46 15.57
CA SER A 252 -8.67 9.37 16.99
C SER A 252 -7.44 10.22 17.32
N VAL A 253 -6.47 10.28 16.42
CA VAL A 253 -5.27 11.10 16.58
C VAL A 253 -5.61 12.58 16.33
N SER A 254 -6.53 12.87 15.41
CA SER A 254 -7.00 14.24 15.11
C SER A 254 -7.86 14.85 16.23
N ASP A 255 -8.70 14.06 16.89
CA ASP A 255 -9.50 14.54 18.03
C ASP A 255 -8.61 14.84 19.25
N ALA A 256 -7.56 14.04 19.48
CA ALA A 256 -6.52 14.35 20.45
C ALA A 256 -5.73 15.63 20.07
N LYS A 257 -5.44 15.84 18.78
CA LYS A 257 -4.81 17.08 18.28
C LYS A 257 -5.68 18.30 18.50
N GLN A 258 -6.99 18.24 18.26
CA GLN A 258 -7.87 19.39 18.46
C GLN A 258 -7.81 19.82 19.93
N ARG A 259 -7.82 18.86 20.86
CA ARG A 259 -7.68 19.11 22.30
C ARG A 259 -6.30 19.65 22.68
N VAL A 260 -5.19 19.10 22.17
CA VAL A 260 -3.82 19.56 22.49
C VAL A 260 -3.47 20.90 21.84
N TYR A 261 -3.91 21.14 20.60
CA TYR A 261 -3.74 22.41 19.91
C TYR A 261 -4.55 23.54 20.58
N PHE A 262 -5.80 23.28 20.98
CA PHE A 262 -6.56 24.23 21.80
C PHE A 262 -5.90 24.48 23.17
N TYR A 263 -5.31 23.44 23.78
CA TYR A 263 -4.61 23.57 25.06
C TYR A 263 -3.35 24.43 24.95
N HIS A 264 -2.51 24.25 23.91
CA HIS A 264 -1.33 25.08 23.70
C HIS A 264 -1.67 26.51 23.26
N ARG A 265 -2.74 26.70 22.48
CA ARG A 265 -3.17 28.05 22.06
C ARG A 265 -3.67 28.89 23.23
N ARG A 266 -4.28 28.28 24.27
CA ARG A 266 -4.69 28.96 25.51
C ARG A 266 -3.54 29.26 26.49
N ARG A 267 -2.36 28.68 26.29
CA ARG A 267 -1.19 28.90 27.16
C ARG A 267 -0.26 30.00 26.65
N PHE A 268 -0.49 30.47 25.43
CA PHE A 268 0.27 31.55 24.76
C PHE A 268 -0.65 32.71 24.29
N SER A 269 -1.85 32.81 24.85
CA SER A 269 -2.73 33.99 24.80
C SER A 269 -2.97 34.48 26.22
#